data_AF-A0A963AR04-F1
#
_entry.id   AF-A0A963AR04-F1
#
_cell.length_a   1.000
_cell.length_b   1.000
_cell.length_c   1.000
_cell.angle_alpha   90.00
_cell.angle_beta   90.00
_cell.angle_gamma   90.00
#
_symmetry.space_group_name_H-M   'P 1'
#
loop_
_entity.id
_entity.type
_entity.pdbx_description
1 polymer ?
#
loop_
_entity_poly.entity_id
_entity_poly.type
_entity_poly.pdbx_seq_one_letter_code
_entity_poly.pdbx_strand_id
1 'polypeptide(L)'
;MTDQAAETRQAIVDRFIATANELRDAGKSIAEVNEGMTIACAVYSTFVAAGGQNVAILREDGIRRVANAYEQILRMVQKAKIAEAKAAGHEVPDDI
;
A
#
# COMPACT_ATOMS: atom_id res chain seq x y z
N MET A 1 6.47 -16.39 -17.00
CA MET A 1 6.15 -14.95 -17.19
C MET A 1 5.83 -14.24 -15.86
N THR A 2 6.32 -14.74 -14.72
CA THR A 2 5.83 -14.35 -13.38
C THR A 2 6.87 -13.61 -12.53
N ASP A 3 8.16 -13.90 -12.70
CA ASP A 3 9.18 -13.42 -11.75
C ASP A 3 9.60 -11.97 -12.04
N GLN A 4 9.78 -11.60 -13.32
CA GLN A 4 10.11 -10.23 -13.73
C GLN A 4 9.05 -9.19 -13.28
N ALA A 5 7.76 -9.57 -13.31
CA ALA A 5 6.66 -8.68 -12.91
C ALA A 5 6.58 -8.50 -11.39
N ALA A 6 6.96 -9.54 -10.63
CA ALA A 6 7.08 -9.46 -9.17
C ALA A 6 8.29 -8.60 -8.76
N GLU A 7 9.44 -8.79 -9.40
CA GLU A 7 10.65 -7.97 -9.21
C GLU A 7 10.39 -6.48 -9.52
N THR A 8 9.67 -6.20 -10.62
CA THR A 8 9.30 -4.83 -10.98
C THR A 8 8.39 -4.19 -9.94
N ARG A 9 7.44 -4.95 -9.38
CA ARG A 9 6.54 -4.46 -8.33
C ARG A 9 7.30 -4.17 -7.03
N GLN A 10 8.21 -5.06 -6.64
CA GLN A 10 9.01 -4.87 -5.43
C GLN A 10 9.90 -3.63 -5.54
N ALA A 11 10.57 -3.42 -6.68
CA ALA A 11 11.40 -2.24 -6.89
C ALA A 11 10.60 -0.92 -6.80
N ILE A 12 9.34 -0.90 -7.27
CA ILE A 12 8.44 0.25 -7.12
C ILE A 12 8.09 0.47 -5.64
N VAL A 13 7.74 -0.58 -4.90
CA VAL A 13 7.43 -0.51 -3.47
C VAL A 13 8.63 0.01 -2.69
N ASP A 14 9.83 -0.52 -2.95
CA ASP A 14 11.07 -0.10 -2.27
C ASP A 14 11.34 1.40 -2.47
N ARG A 15 11.04 1.93 -3.66
CA ARG A 15 11.16 3.38 -3.93
C ARG A 15 10.21 4.22 -3.09
N PHE A 16 8.97 3.77 -2.89
CA PHE A 16 8.02 4.44 -2.00
C PHE A 16 8.48 4.38 -0.54
N ILE A 17 8.98 3.22 -0.09
CA ILE A 17 9.51 3.05 1.27
C ILE A 17 10.75 3.93 1.49
N ALA A 18 11.66 4.01 0.52
CA ALA A 18 12.81 4.89 0.60
C ALA A 18 12.39 6.36 0.78
N THR A 19 11.42 6.82 -0.02
CA THR A 19 10.87 8.18 0.09
C THR A 19 10.22 8.43 1.46
N ALA A 20 9.48 7.46 1.99
CA ALA A 20 8.89 7.55 3.33
C ALA A 20 9.95 7.66 4.43
N ASN A 21 11.04 6.89 4.33
CA ASN A 21 12.16 6.97 5.25
C ASN A 21 12.88 8.31 5.17
N GLU A 22 13.12 8.86 3.97
CA GLU A 22 13.71 10.20 3.79
C GLU A 22 12.88 11.28 4.50
N LEU A 23 11.55 11.23 4.41
CA LEU A 23 10.66 12.18 5.09
C LEU A 23 10.72 12.04 6.61
N ARG A 24 10.78 10.80 7.12
CA ARG A 24 10.97 10.54 8.55
C ARG A 24 12.30 11.10 9.03
N ASP A 25 13.37 10.86 8.29
CA ASP A 25 14.73 11.32 8.62
C ASP A 25 14.83 12.85 8.54
N ALA A 26 13.99 13.51 7.74
CA ALA A 26 13.78 14.96 7.72
C ALA A 26 12.92 15.50 8.89
N GLY A 27 12.58 14.66 9.87
CA GLY A 27 11.90 15.05 11.11
C GLY A 27 10.37 14.94 11.08
N LYS A 28 9.78 14.32 10.05
CA LYS A 28 8.34 14.03 10.02
C LYS A 28 8.00 12.84 10.91
N SER A 29 6.89 12.92 11.62
CA SER A 29 6.39 11.79 12.40
C SER A 29 5.92 10.66 11.48
N ILE A 30 5.96 9.41 11.98
CA ILE A 30 5.44 8.25 11.25
C ILE A 30 3.97 8.46 10.86
N ALA A 31 3.18 9.12 11.71
CA ALA A 31 1.79 9.45 11.44
C ALA A 31 1.64 10.39 10.23
N GLU A 32 2.40 11.49 10.17
CA GLU A 32 2.40 12.42 9.04
C GLU A 32 2.83 11.74 7.73
N VAL A 33 3.88 10.92 7.79
CA VAL A 33 4.38 10.19 6.61
C VAL A 33 3.33 9.19 6.10
N ASN A 34 2.68 8.47 7.01
CA ASN A 34 1.63 7.51 6.65
C ASN A 34 0.38 8.19 6.06
N GLU A 35 -0.04 9.32 6.65
CA GLU A 35 -1.13 10.13 6.12
C GLU A 35 -0.83 10.60 4.70
N GLY A 36 0.35 11.16 4.47
CA GLY A 36 0.79 11.61 3.14
C GLY A 36 0.81 10.48 2.11
N MET A 37 1.36 9.31 2.47
CA MET A 37 1.37 8.13 1.59
C MET A 37 -0.05 7.64 1.27
N THR A 38 -0.94 7.64 2.25
CA THR A 38 -2.33 7.20 2.08
C THR A 38 -3.09 8.15 1.14
N ILE A 39 -2.92 9.46 1.31
CA ILE A 39 -3.49 10.46 0.41
C ILE A 39 -2.94 10.28 -1.01
N ALA A 40 -1.62 10.12 -1.17
CA ALA A 40 -1.00 9.89 -2.47
C ALA A 40 -1.55 8.61 -3.14
N CYS A 41 -1.67 7.52 -2.39
CA CYS A 41 -2.27 6.27 -2.86
C CYS A 41 -3.72 6.46 -3.31
N ALA A 42 -4.53 7.19 -2.53
CA ALA A 42 -5.92 7.48 -2.87
C ALA A 42 -6.01 8.29 -4.18
N VAL A 43 -5.19 9.33 -4.33
CA VAL A 43 -5.11 10.14 -5.56
C VAL A 43 -4.77 9.27 -6.77
N TYR A 44 -3.73 8.43 -6.70
CA TYR A 44 -3.38 7.54 -7.81
C TYR A 44 -4.46 6.49 -8.11
N SER A 45 -5.09 5.96 -7.06
CA SER A 45 -6.20 5.00 -7.21
C SER A 45 -7.40 5.63 -7.90
N THR A 46 -7.65 6.92 -7.69
CA THR A 46 -8.75 7.63 -8.37
C THR A 46 -8.51 7.75 -9.88
N PHE A 47 -7.27 7.96 -10.34
CA PHE A 47 -6.96 7.99 -11.77
C PHE A 47 -7.18 6.63 -12.46
N VAL A 48 -6.80 5.55 -11.77
CA VAL A 48 -7.01 4.17 -12.27
C VAL A 48 -8.51 3.87 -12.36
N ALA A 49 -9.27 4.20 -11.33
CA ALA A 49 -10.70 3.91 -11.28
C ALA A 49 -11.54 4.84 -12.19
N ALA A 50 -11.12 6.09 -12.39
CA ALA A 50 -11.78 7.05 -13.28
C ALA A 50 -11.41 6.87 -14.76
N GLY A 51 -10.51 5.93 -15.10
CA GLY A 51 -10.18 5.61 -16.49
C GLY A 51 -9.36 6.69 -17.21
N GLY A 52 -8.51 7.43 -16.49
CA GLY A 52 -7.59 8.41 -17.09
C GLY A 52 -8.23 9.73 -17.55
N GLN A 53 -9.44 10.07 -17.09
CA GLN A 53 -10.05 11.37 -17.38
C GLN A 53 -9.40 12.50 -16.57
N ASN A 54 -9.34 13.71 -17.14
CA ASN A 54 -8.76 14.92 -16.54
C ASN A 54 -9.38 15.37 -15.21
N VAL A 55 -10.45 14.71 -14.76
CA VAL A 55 -11.14 14.95 -13.50
C VAL A 55 -11.37 13.59 -12.82
N ALA A 56 -10.49 13.21 -11.90
CA ALA A 56 -10.53 11.92 -11.20
C ALA A 56 -11.51 11.95 -10.01
N ILE A 57 -12.79 12.22 -10.29
CA ILE A 57 -13.85 12.17 -9.29
C ILE A 57 -14.46 10.77 -9.28
N LEU A 58 -14.46 10.13 -8.10
CA LEU A 58 -15.12 8.85 -7.91
C LEU A 58 -16.57 9.04 -7.48
N ARG A 59 -17.46 8.26 -8.08
CA ARG A 59 -18.78 7.98 -7.51
C ARG A 59 -18.63 7.06 -6.30
N GLU A 60 -19.67 6.97 -5.47
CA GLU A 60 -19.71 6.10 -4.28
C GLU A 60 -19.32 4.63 -4.56
N ASP A 61 -19.72 4.09 -5.70
CA ASP A 61 -19.33 2.74 -6.12
C ASP A 61 -17.83 2.65 -6.47
N GLY A 62 -17.25 3.72 -7.04
CA GLY A 62 -15.81 3.84 -7.26
C GLY A 62 -15.02 3.90 -5.96
N ILE A 63 -15.50 4.66 -4.97
CA ILE A 63 -14.90 4.71 -3.62
C ILE A 63 -14.88 3.31 -3.01
N ARG A 64 -16.01 2.59 -3.03
CA ARG A 64 -16.09 1.21 -2.52
C ARG A 64 -15.14 0.26 -3.23
N ARG A 65 -15.01 0.37 -4.55
CA ARG A 65 -14.06 -0.47 -5.32
C ARG A 65 -12.61 -0.22 -4.90
N VAL A 66 -12.21 1.04 -4.75
CA VAL A 66 -10.85 1.39 -4.28
C VAL A 66 -10.61 0.91 -2.85
N ALA A 67 -11.58 1.12 -1.95
CA ALA A 67 -11.50 0.64 -0.58
C ALA A 67 -11.34 -0.89 -0.51
N ASN A 68 -12.15 -1.64 -1.27
CA ASN A 68 -12.06 -3.09 -1.35
C ASN A 68 -10.70 -3.55 -1.91
N ALA A 69 -10.16 -2.85 -2.92
CA ALA A 69 -8.85 -3.17 -3.48
C ALA A 69 -7.74 -2.97 -2.43
N TYR A 70 -7.80 -1.88 -1.67
CA TYR A 70 -6.86 -1.63 -0.58
C TYR A 70 -6.98 -2.68 0.53
N GLU A 71 -8.19 -3.09 0.89
CA GLU A 71 -8.41 -4.18 1.85
C GLU A 71 -7.73 -5.49 1.41
N GLN A 72 -7.83 -5.85 0.12
CA GLN A 72 -7.14 -7.05 -0.39
C GLN A 72 -5.62 -6.93 -0.29
N ILE A 73 -5.06 -5.74 -0.55
CA ILE A 73 -3.62 -5.47 -0.38
C ILE A 73 -3.22 -5.60 1.09
N LEU A 74 -4.00 -5.03 2.02
CA LEU A 74 -3.76 -5.18 3.45
C LEU A 74 -3.77 -6.63 3.89
N ARG A 75 -4.72 -7.44 3.41
CA ARG A 75 -4.78 -8.88 3.69
C ARG A 75 -3.55 -9.63 3.16
N MET A 76 -3.05 -9.25 1.99
CA MET A 76 -1.83 -9.81 1.42
C MET A 76 -0.60 -9.46 2.28
N VAL A 77 -0.45 -8.19 2.66
CA VAL A 77 0.65 -7.72 3.52
C VAL A 77 0.58 -8.38 4.89
N GLN A 78 -0.61 -8.53 5.47
CA GLN A 78 -0.81 -9.19 6.76
C GLN A 78 -0.32 -10.65 6.72
N LYS A 79 -0.66 -11.40 5.67
CA LYS A 79 -0.16 -12.77 5.48
C LYS A 79 1.36 -12.82 5.41
N ALA A 80 1.99 -11.89 4.70
CA ALA A 80 3.45 -11.80 4.61
C ALA A 80 4.08 -11.53 5.99
N LYS A 81 3.55 -10.55 6.74
CA LYS A 81 4.02 -10.23 8.09
C LYS A 81 3.87 -11.38 9.08
N ILE A 82 2.78 -12.14 9.00
CA ILE A 82 2.58 -13.35 9.80
C ILE A 82 3.66 -14.40 9.47
N ALA A 83 3.95 -14.61 8.19
CA ALA A 83 4.98 -15.54 7.76
C ALA A 83 6.38 -15.12 8.25
N GLU A 84 6.71 -13.84 8.15
CA GLU A 84 7.95 -13.25 8.68
C GLU A 84 8.06 -13.44 10.20
N ALA A 85 6.99 -13.15 10.95
CA ALA A 85 6.96 -13.31 12.40
C ALA A 85 7.18 -14.77 12.83
N LYS A 86 6.49 -15.71 12.17
CA LYS A 86 6.67 -17.15 12.41
C LYS A 86 8.10 -17.61 12.08
N ALA A 87 8.67 -17.15 10.97
CA ALA A 87 10.04 -17.48 10.59
C ALA A 87 11.08 -16.94 11.59
N ALA A 88 10.80 -15.79 12.23
CA ALA A 88 11.62 -15.22 13.29
C ALA A 88 11.37 -15.86 14.68
N GLY A 89 10.47 -16.84 14.78
CA GLY A 89 10.16 -17.54 16.04
C GLY A 89 9.22 -16.77 16.97
N HIS A 90 8.52 -15.75 16.48
CA HIS A 90 7.49 -15.06 17.25
C HIS A 90 6.18 -15.85 17.24
N GLU A 91 5.50 -15.90 18.39
CA GLU A 91 4.14 -16.41 18.48
C GLU A 91 3.17 -15.47 17.75
N VAL A 92 2.27 -16.05 16.96
CA VAL A 92 1.21 -15.33 16.25
C VAL A 92 -0.13 -15.84 16.77
N PRO A 93 -1.05 -14.97 17.24
CA PRO A 93 -2.37 -15.39 17.71
C PRO A 93 -3.17 -16.14 16.64
N ASP A 94 -3.99 -17.10 17.07
CA ASP A 94 -4.81 -17.95 16.17
C ASP A 94 -5.98 -17.21 15.52
N ASP A 95 -6.34 -16.02 16.03
CA ASP A 95 -7.47 -15.20 15.59
C ASP A 95 -7.08 -14.08 14.60
N ILE A 96 -5.83 -14.09 14.11
CA ILE A 96 -5.27 -13.14 13.12
C ILE A 96 -5.16 -13.74 11.71
#